data_AF-A0A8C6KUJ8-F1
#
_entry.id   AF-A0A8C6KUJ8-F1
#
_cell.length_a   1.000
_cell.length_b   1.000
_cell.length_c   1.000
_cell.angle_alpha   90.00
_cell.angle_beta   90.00
_cell.angle_gamma   90.00
#
_symmetry.space_group_name_H-M   'P 1'
#
loop_
_entity.id
_entity.type
_entity.pdbx_description
1 polymer ?
#
loop_
_entity_poly.entity_id
_entity_poly.type
_entity_poly.pdbx_seq_one_letter_code
_entity_poly.pdbx_strand_id
1 'polypeptide(L)'
;MIATLARGNQRVAGTMDADGRDFLNSPPAKTVRFGGCVAETLEKARHGDTNDYELLKHQLVDPEIKDAQLISWLQEFRSCVTQLTKDHEQLVYTILRVPWADRCQAVVDEYLAFLGNLVSAQTVFLCACLKMAVSLFTPNLPRSFDRSHQALQLIVRYVPSTSRFLVPILQDNFPFVQKSSRTLECYVHNLLRVTVYLPSIRRDVLELVVGKLLKLDVSTSRAEMEDAEEHAQKEEVQEQLEEGLFDMVGDEDMSADRPARTSVMVHPVAERLDVLMVVLMAYIKDVCHVDGTRITTRTKELFKDLLSVFEKLILPTHASSHVQYILFYLCSFRLALAEAFLDYLWKILQNPSWPAVLRQTAAGYLGSFLARAKFVPVLTLRACLDLLLSWIHRYIDSQDNGSRQVCCDISLHGPFYAACQAVFYTLIFRHRAILEANMKKGLEYLQGLNLERVVMCQLNPLKVCLPSVTTMFAAFTRKYQVVFCYTIIERNNRQVLPVVRSSAGGDGVSTNINPLDSFFPFDPYLLKRSGQLIEPLYQVWEEPSDTDVLPNKLDQQVRGCLVESSHQQPVMTPASAHYRSHFRYY
;
A
#
# COMPACT_ATOMS: atom_id res chain seq x y z
N MET A 1 -2.16 11.37 16.72
CA MET A 1 -3.06 10.67 17.67
C MET A 1 -2.35 9.62 18.53
N ILE A 2 -1.21 9.06 18.12
CA ILE A 2 -0.39 8.17 18.98
C ILE A 2 0.41 8.96 20.05
N ALA A 3 0.79 10.21 19.79
CA ALA A 3 1.49 11.07 20.75
C ALA A 3 0.64 11.43 22.00
N THR A 4 -0.69 11.41 21.89
CA THR A 4 -1.59 11.73 23.01
C THR A 4 -1.68 10.60 24.04
N LEU A 5 -1.36 9.36 23.65
CA LEU A 5 -1.35 8.19 24.55
C LEU A 5 -0.01 8.01 25.28
N ALA A 6 1.11 8.49 24.72
CA ALA A 6 2.41 8.42 25.38
C ALA A 6 2.55 9.41 26.56
N ARG A 7 1.81 10.53 26.55
CA ARG A 7 1.84 11.54 27.63
C ARG A 7 1.05 11.14 28.89
N GLY A 8 0.20 10.12 28.81
CA GLY A 8 -0.52 9.58 29.98
C GLY A 8 0.37 8.80 30.96
N ASN A 9 1.54 8.33 30.52
CA ASN A 9 2.41 7.45 31.31
C ASN A 9 3.47 8.18 32.17
N GLN A 10 3.58 9.51 32.11
CA GLN A 10 4.63 10.26 32.83
C GLN A 10 4.15 11.06 34.04
N ARG A 11 2.85 11.06 34.38
CA ARG A 11 2.30 11.83 35.52
C ARG A 11 2.07 11.04 36.82
N VAL A 12 2.46 9.76 36.90
CA VAL A 12 2.19 8.91 38.09
C VAL A 12 3.41 8.74 38.99
N ALA A 13 4.44 9.59 38.85
CA ALA A 13 5.63 9.56 39.71
C ALA A 13 5.76 10.88 40.48
N GLY A 14 5.22 10.91 41.70
CA GLY A 14 5.57 11.90 42.72
C GLY A 14 4.41 12.74 43.23
N THR A 15 3.74 12.26 44.29
CA THR A 15 3.65 12.93 45.61
C THR A 15 2.89 12.01 46.57
N MET A 16 3.50 11.78 47.73
CA MET A 16 3.00 11.02 48.88
C MET A 16 1.72 11.65 49.43
N ASP A 17 0.81 10.84 50.00
CA ASP A 17 0.43 11.03 51.40
C ASP A 17 -0.24 9.79 52.01
N ALA A 18 0.01 9.67 53.30
CA ALA A 18 -0.25 8.53 54.16
C ALA A 18 -1.73 8.38 54.51
N ASP A 19 -2.34 7.24 54.14
CA ASP A 19 -3.43 6.64 54.93
C ASP A 19 -3.52 5.15 54.62
N GLY A 20 -2.57 4.39 55.18
CA GLY A 20 -2.29 3.00 54.85
C GLY A 20 -2.53 2.05 56.01
N ARG A 21 -3.59 2.24 56.79
CA ARG A 21 -4.09 1.26 57.77
C ARG A 21 -5.61 1.44 57.87
N ASP A 22 -6.36 0.54 57.23
CA ASP A 22 -7.76 0.13 57.57
C ASP A 22 -8.55 -0.53 56.41
N PHE A 23 -7.88 -1.06 55.38
CA PHE A 23 -8.54 -1.83 54.31
C PHE A 23 -8.33 -3.35 54.34
N LEU A 24 -7.83 -3.91 55.45
CA LEU A 24 -7.54 -5.35 55.54
C LEU A 24 -8.67 -6.23 56.09
N ASN A 25 -9.86 -5.71 56.42
CA ASN A 25 -10.91 -6.52 57.05
C ASN A 25 -12.35 -6.20 56.60
N SER A 26 -12.60 -6.12 55.29
CA SER A 26 -13.97 -6.23 54.77
C SER A 26 -14.20 -7.65 54.23
N PRO A 27 -15.12 -8.45 54.81
CA PRO A 27 -15.39 -9.79 54.33
C PRO A 27 -15.97 -9.73 52.90
N PRO A 28 -15.66 -10.71 52.02
CA PRO A 28 -16.24 -10.72 50.69
C PRO A 28 -17.75 -10.87 50.81
N ALA A 29 -18.50 -9.99 50.12
CA ALA A 29 -19.94 -10.06 50.05
C ALA A 29 -20.34 -11.47 49.56
N LYS A 30 -21.06 -12.22 50.40
CA LYS A 30 -21.51 -13.58 50.11
C LYS A 30 -22.49 -13.55 48.93
N THR A 31 -21.98 -13.78 47.73
CA THR A 31 -22.78 -14.12 46.56
C THR A 31 -23.27 -15.56 46.71
N VAL A 32 -24.57 -15.78 46.55
CA VAL A 32 -25.18 -17.11 46.57
C VAL A 32 -24.57 -17.92 45.42
N ARG A 33 -23.97 -19.05 45.77
CA ARG A 33 -23.29 -19.97 44.85
C ARG A 33 -24.02 -21.31 44.81
N PHE A 34 -24.02 -21.93 43.65
CA PHE A 34 -24.37 -23.33 43.47
C PHE A 34 -23.13 -24.05 42.90
N GLY A 35 -22.60 -25.02 43.65
CA GLY A 35 -21.34 -25.71 43.35
C GLY A 35 -20.30 -25.52 44.47
N GLY A 36 -19.53 -26.58 44.77
CA GLY A 36 -18.45 -26.57 45.77
C GLY A 36 -17.21 -25.75 45.35
N CYS A 37 -16.09 -25.94 46.04
CA CYS A 37 -14.82 -25.30 45.67
C CYS A 37 -14.34 -25.78 44.29
N VAL A 38 -13.84 -24.89 43.43
CA VAL A 38 -13.32 -25.26 42.10
C VAL A 38 -12.30 -26.41 42.19
N ALA A 39 -11.44 -26.43 43.20
CA ALA A 39 -10.47 -27.52 43.41
C ALA A 39 -11.15 -28.88 43.62
N GLU A 40 -12.19 -28.92 44.45
CA GLU A 40 -12.94 -30.14 44.76
C GLU A 40 -13.74 -30.61 43.54
N THR A 41 -14.31 -29.68 42.76
CA THR A 41 -15.01 -30.01 41.51
C THR A 41 -14.05 -30.56 40.45
N LEU A 42 -12.83 -30.03 40.34
CA LEU A 42 -11.80 -30.55 39.44
C LEU A 42 -11.33 -31.94 39.88
N GLU A 43 -11.16 -32.18 41.18
CA GLU A 43 -10.82 -33.50 41.72
C GLU A 43 -11.95 -34.52 41.51
N LYS A 44 -13.22 -34.15 41.76
CA LYS A 44 -14.38 -35.01 41.47
C LYS A 44 -14.50 -35.36 39.99
N ALA A 45 -14.22 -34.40 39.11
CA ALA A 45 -14.18 -34.63 37.67
C ALA A 45 -13.09 -35.64 37.27
N ARG A 46 -11.93 -35.63 37.95
CA ARG A 46 -10.89 -36.67 37.75
C ARG A 46 -11.33 -38.06 38.21
N HIS A 47 -12.27 -38.15 39.16
CA HIS A 47 -12.84 -39.40 39.65
C HIS A 47 -14.11 -39.83 38.89
N GLY A 48 -14.52 -39.11 37.84
CA GLY A 48 -15.62 -39.47 36.94
C GLY A 48 -16.98 -38.83 37.22
N ASP A 49 -17.09 -37.95 38.23
CA ASP A 49 -18.32 -37.19 38.48
C ASP A 49 -18.29 -35.85 37.75
N THR A 50 -19.07 -35.75 36.66
CA THR A 50 -19.08 -34.61 35.74
C THR A 50 -20.21 -33.63 35.97
N ASN A 51 -21.16 -33.90 36.87
CA ASN A 51 -22.34 -33.07 37.06
C ASN A 51 -21.99 -31.66 37.57
N ASP A 52 -21.15 -31.58 38.61
CA ASP A 52 -20.67 -30.31 39.16
C ASP A 52 -19.79 -29.55 38.15
N TYR A 53 -19.06 -30.28 37.29
CA TYR A 53 -18.17 -29.72 36.27
C TYR A 53 -18.94 -29.12 35.08
N GLU A 54 -20.01 -29.79 34.63
CA GLU A 54 -20.91 -29.25 33.60
C GLU A 54 -21.76 -28.09 34.14
N LEU A 55 -22.20 -28.15 35.40
CA LEU A 55 -22.89 -27.01 36.04
C LEU A 55 -21.99 -25.76 36.08
N LEU A 56 -20.70 -25.93 36.42
CA LEU A 56 -19.72 -24.85 36.41
C LEU A 56 -19.53 -24.26 35.01
N LYS A 57 -19.44 -25.09 33.98
CA LYS A 57 -19.38 -24.63 32.57
C LYS A 57 -20.65 -23.85 32.19
N HIS A 58 -21.83 -24.39 32.51
CA HIS A 58 -23.10 -23.74 32.22
C HIS A 58 -23.22 -22.37 32.91
N GLN A 59 -22.77 -22.27 34.16
CA GLN A 59 -22.71 -21.00 34.87
C GLN A 59 -21.76 -20.03 34.19
N LEU A 60 -20.56 -20.44 33.77
CA LEU A 60 -19.59 -19.57 33.08
C LEU A 60 -20.02 -19.11 31.68
N VAL A 61 -20.88 -19.88 31.02
CA VAL A 61 -21.45 -19.56 29.69
C VAL A 61 -22.63 -18.59 29.81
N ASP A 62 -23.21 -18.43 31.00
CA ASP A 62 -24.36 -17.55 31.22
C ASP A 62 -24.00 -16.08 30.90
N PRO A 63 -24.64 -15.46 29.89
CA PRO A 63 -24.35 -14.08 29.49
C PRO A 63 -24.68 -13.04 30.58
N GLU A 64 -25.52 -13.38 31.56
CA GLU A 64 -25.96 -12.49 32.65
C GLU A 64 -25.19 -12.66 33.96
N ILE A 65 -24.04 -13.36 33.96
CA ILE A 65 -23.19 -13.43 35.15
C ILE A 65 -22.91 -12.02 35.71
N LYS A 66 -23.14 -11.88 37.02
CA LYS A 66 -22.79 -10.68 37.76
C LYS A 66 -21.27 -10.58 37.93
N ASP A 67 -20.73 -9.37 37.77
CA ASP A 67 -19.30 -9.07 37.89
C ASP A 67 -18.68 -9.59 39.20
N ALA A 68 -19.40 -9.50 40.33
CA ALA A 68 -18.94 -10.02 41.62
C ALA A 68 -18.81 -11.55 41.66
N GLN A 69 -19.69 -12.28 40.98
CA GLN A 69 -19.59 -13.75 40.88
C GLN A 69 -18.42 -14.14 39.97
N LEU A 70 -18.22 -13.41 38.86
CA LEU A 70 -17.11 -13.67 37.94
C LEU A 70 -15.74 -13.43 38.59
N ILE A 71 -15.57 -12.33 39.33
CA ILE A 71 -14.33 -12.05 40.08
C ILE A 71 -14.01 -13.22 41.03
N SER A 72 -15.01 -13.70 41.74
CA SER A 72 -14.85 -14.77 42.70
C SER A 72 -14.44 -16.09 42.05
N TRP A 73 -15.05 -16.44 40.91
CA TRP A 73 -14.63 -17.60 40.10
C TRP A 73 -13.20 -17.44 39.58
N LEU A 74 -12.83 -16.27 39.06
CA LEU A 74 -11.48 -16.01 38.54
C LEU A 74 -10.42 -16.14 39.63
N GLN A 75 -10.68 -15.67 40.84
CA GLN A 75 -9.78 -15.82 41.99
C GLN A 75 -9.57 -17.29 42.37
N GLU A 76 -10.63 -18.10 42.33
CA GLU A 76 -10.52 -19.54 42.58
C GLU A 76 -9.79 -20.27 41.47
N PHE A 77 -10.10 -19.99 40.21
CA PHE A 77 -9.34 -20.52 39.08
C PHE A 77 -7.86 -20.13 39.17
N ARG A 78 -7.56 -18.92 39.63
CA ARG A 78 -6.19 -18.43 39.87
C ARG A 78 -5.48 -19.22 40.98
N SER A 79 -6.19 -19.66 42.01
CA SER A 79 -5.62 -20.52 43.06
C SER A 79 -5.38 -21.96 42.60
N CYS A 80 -6.15 -22.44 41.62
CA CYS A 80 -6.12 -23.83 41.14
C CYS A 80 -5.43 -24.00 39.77
N VAL A 81 -4.71 -23.00 39.27
CA VAL A 81 -4.14 -23.01 37.91
C VAL A 81 -3.25 -24.22 37.64
N THR A 82 -2.49 -24.68 38.64
CA THR A 82 -1.61 -25.85 38.49
C THR A 82 -2.38 -27.14 38.24
N GLN A 83 -3.65 -27.22 38.67
CA GLN A 83 -4.53 -28.37 38.50
C GLN A 83 -5.30 -28.36 37.17
N LEU A 84 -5.33 -27.22 36.46
CA LEU A 84 -6.02 -27.06 35.18
C LEU A 84 -5.26 -27.70 34.01
N THR A 85 -4.78 -28.95 34.15
CA THR A 85 -3.98 -29.64 33.14
C THR A 85 -4.76 -29.87 31.83
N LYS A 86 -4.13 -30.49 30.84
CA LYS A 86 -4.73 -30.80 29.52
C LYS A 86 -6.07 -31.54 29.63
N ASP A 87 -6.29 -32.28 30.71
CA ASP A 87 -7.53 -33.02 30.98
C ASP A 87 -8.75 -32.09 31.15
N HIS A 88 -8.52 -30.82 31.52
CA HIS A 88 -9.54 -29.79 31.70
C HIS A 88 -9.54 -28.71 30.60
N GLU A 89 -8.96 -29.01 29.43
CA GLU A 89 -8.83 -28.08 28.29
C GLU A 89 -10.16 -27.43 27.88
N GLN A 90 -11.26 -28.17 27.93
CA GLN A 90 -12.60 -27.64 27.61
C GLN A 90 -13.04 -26.53 28.57
N LEU A 91 -12.77 -26.66 29.87
CA LEU A 91 -13.12 -25.64 30.86
C LEU A 91 -12.27 -24.37 30.67
N VAL A 92 -10.98 -24.54 30.37
CA VAL A 92 -10.09 -23.42 30.04
C VAL A 92 -10.60 -22.68 28.80
N TYR A 93 -11.01 -23.40 27.75
CA TYR A 93 -11.62 -22.75 26.58
C TYR A 93 -12.93 -22.03 26.88
N THR A 94 -13.76 -22.56 27.77
CA THR A 94 -14.97 -21.88 28.23
C THR A 94 -14.62 -20.57 28.95
N ILE A 95 -13.64 -20.58 29.86
CA ILE A 95 -13.17 -19.36 30.56
C ILE A 95 -12.57 -18.34 29.57
N LEU A 96 -11.85 -18.80 28.56
CA LEU A 96 -11.28 -17.94 27.51
C LEU A 96 -12.34 -17.31 26.60
N ARG A 97 -13.55 -17.87 26.53
CA ARG A 97 -14.67 -17.34 25.74
C ARG A 97 -15.55 -16.34 26.49
N VAL A 98 -15.38 -16.20 27.80
CA VAL A 98 -16.16 -15.25 28.60
C VAL A 98 -15.91 -13.81 28.10
N PRO A 99 -16.94 -12.98 27.87
CA PRO A 99 -16.79 -11.60 27.43
C PRO A 99 -16.29 -10.72 28.58
N TRP A 100 -15.00 -10.79 28.87
CA TRP A 100 -14.34 -10.00 29.93
C TRP A 100 -13.99 -8.58 29.48
N ALA A 101 -13.77 -8.38 28.18
CA ALA A 101 -13.27 -7.13 27.61
C ALA A 101 -14.28 -5.95 27.69
N ASP A 102 -15.56 -6.21 27.97
CA ASP A 102 -16.61 -5.18 28.05
C ASP A 102 -17.09 -4.91 29.50
N ARG A 103 -16.54 -5.63 30.49
CA ARG A 103 -16.95 -5.57 31.92
C ARG A 103 -16.20 -4.49 32.71
N CYS A 104 -16.50 -4.35 34.00
CA CYS A 104 -15.84 -3.38 34.88
C CYS A 104 -14.32 -3.62 35.01
N GLN A 105 -13.56 -2.59 35.41
CA GLN A 105 -12.09 -2.67 35.50
C GLN A 105 -11.62 -3.76 36.47
N ALA A 106 -12.33 -3.98 37.58
CA ALA A 106 -11.98 -5.01 38.56
C ALA A 106 -12.03 -6.44 37.98
N VAL A 107 -13.02 -6.73 37.12
CA VAL A 107 -13.10 -8.02 36.40
C VAL A 107 -11.93 -8.18 35.44
N VAL A 108 -11.58 -7.10 34.72
CA VAL A 108 -10.46 -7.12 33.77
C VAL A 108 -9.14 -7.38 34.47
N ASP A 109 -8.86 -6.70 35.58
CA ASP A 109 -7.61 -6.84 36.32
C ASP A 109 -7.44 -8.27 36.87
N GLU A 110 -8.50 -8.87 37.41
CA GLU A 110 -8.47 -10.27 37.87
C GLU A 110 -8.36 -11.26 36.71
N TYR A 111 -9.01 -11.00 35.59
CA TYR A 111 -8.87 -11.82 34.40
C TYR A 111 -7.45 -11.79 33.83
N LEU A 112 -6.83 -10.60 33.77
CA LEU A 112 -5.43 -10.43 33.37
C LEU A 112 -4.46 -11.15 34.32
N ALA A 113 -4.73 -11.10 35.63
CA ALA A 113 -3.95 -11.84 36.62
C ALA A 113 -4.09 -13.37 36.45
N PHE A 114 -5.32 -13.85 36.18
CA PHE A 114 -5.56 -15.25 35.83
C PHE A 114 -4.81 -15.67 34.57
N LEU A 115 -4.88 -14.90 33.48
CA LEU A 115 -4.15 -15.19 32.23
C LEU A 115 -2.63 -15.27 32.45
N GLY A 116 -2.07 -14.35 33.23
CA GLY A 116 -0.65 -14.36 33.57
C GLY A 116 -0.25 -15.63 34.31
N ASN A 117 -1.03 -16.02 35.31
CA ASN A 117 -0.79 -17.24 36.07
C ASN A 117 -0.97 -18.50 35.21
N LEU A 118 -2.00 -18.54 34.36
CA LEU A 118 -2.28 -19.65 33.45
C LEU A 118 -1.13 -19.90 32.48
N VAL A 119 -0.68 -18.85 31.78
CA VAL A 119 0.39 -18.96 30.81
C VAL A 119 1.74 -19.27 31.48
N SER A 120 1.96 -18.78 32.70
CA SER A 120 3.19 -19.06 33.46
C SER A 120 3.24 -20.48 34.00
N ALA A 121 2.12 -21.01 34.49
CA ALA A 121 2.05 -22.36 35.04
C ALA A 121 1.94 -23.42 33.95
N GLN A 122 1.25 -23.12 32.84
CA GLN A 122 0.92 -24.07 31.78
C GLN A 122 1.01 -23.43 30.40
N THR A 123 2.20 -23.49 29.82
CA THR A 123 2.50 -22.93 28.48
C THR A 123 1.72 -23.59 27.34
N VAL A 124 1.09 -24.75 27.58
CA VAL A 124 0.22 -25.45 26.62
C VAL A 124 -0.94 -24.56 26.16
N PHE A 125 -1.47 -23.71 27.05
CA PHE A 125 -2.60 -22.82 26.74
C PHE A 125 -2.17 -21.47 26.16
N LEU A 126 -0.87 -21.25 25.92
CA LEU A 126 -0.36 -19.99 25.36
C LEU A 126 -1.05 -19.64 24.03
N CYS A 127 -1.08 -20.57 23.07
CA CYS A 127 -1.70 -20.34 21.77
C CYS A 127 -3.20 -20.01 21.88
N ALA A 128 -3.89 -20.61 22.85
CA ALA A 128 -5.30 -20.34 23.11
C ALA A 128 -5.52 -18.93 23.66
N CYS A 129 -4.70 -18.50 24.62
CA CYS A 129 -4.74 -17.17 25.20
C CYS A 129 -4.42 -16.09 24.14
N LEU A 130 -3.42 -16.35 23.28
CA LEU A 130 -3.08 -15.46 22.18
C LEU A 130 -4.20 -15.35 21.14
N LYS A 131 -4.81 -16.48 20.73
CA LYS A 131 -5.96 -16.49 19.82
C LYS A 131 -7.14 -15.68 20.38
N MET A 132 -7.44 -15.86 21.67
CA MET A 132 -8.47 -15.09 22.36
C MET A 132 -8.15 -13.59 22.33
N ALA A 133 -6.93 -13.18 22.71
CA ALA A 133 -6.55 -11.77 22.71
C ALA A 133 -6.58 -11.14 21.31
N VAL A 134 -6.17 -11.87 20.28
CA VAL A 134 -6.20 -11.42 18.88
C VAL A 134 -7.63 -11.34 18.32
N SER A 135 -8.55 -12.19 18.77
CA SER A 135 -9.96 -12.14 18.34
C SER A 135 -10.62 -10.79 18.68
N LEU A 136 -10.17 -10.15 19.77
CA LEU A 136 -10.61 -8.83 20.20
C LEU A 136 -10.08 -7.68 19.32
N PHE A 137 -9.27 -7.96 18.29
CA PHE A 137 -8.80 -6.93 17.34
C PHE A 137 -9.87 -6.55 16.32
N THR A 138 -10.98 -7.30 16.26
CA THR A 138 -12.14 -6.96 15.42
C THR A 138 -13.09 -6.00 16.15
N PRO A 139 -13.76 -5.09 15.43
CA PRO A 139 -14.49 -3.99 16.05
C PRO A 139 -15.80 -4.49 16.67
N ASN A 140 -15.79 -4.68 17.99
CA ASN A 140 -16.99 -4.69 18.82
C ASN A 140 -17.05 -3.38 19.63
N LEU A 141 -16.02 -3.04 20.43
CA LEU A 141 -15.90 -1.77 21.16
C LEU A 141 -14.45 -1.23 21.16
N PRO A 142 -14.22 0.11 21.17
CA PRO A 142 -12.88 0.70 21.23
C PRO A 142 -12.09 0.35 22.50
N ARG A 143 -12.80 0.21 23.64
CA ARG A 143 -12.20 -0.13 24.93
C ARG A 143 -11.58 -1.54 24.95
N SER A 144 -12.08 -2.43 24.10
CA SER A 144 -11.61 -3.81 24.00
C SER A 144 -10.20 -3.88 23.39
N PHE A 145 -9.79 -2.87 22.60
CA PHE A 145 -8.45 -2.81 22.01
C PHE A 145 -7.36 -2.53 23.05
N ASP A 146 -7.56 -1.56 23.94
CA ASP A 146 -6.56 -1.27 24.98
C ASP A 146 -6.38 -2.47 25.93
N ARG A 147 -7.49 -3.12 26.28
CA ARG A 147 -7.51 -4.31 27.14
C ARG A 147 -6.83 -5.51 26.48
N SER A 148 -7.04 -5.73 25.18
CA SER A 148 -6.37 -6.81 24.45
C SER A 148 -4.86 -6.57 24.32
N HIS A 149 -4.43 -5.33 24.07
CA HIS A 149 -3.00 -4.97 24.05
C HIS A 149 -2.36 -5.11 25.44
N GLN A 150 -3.05 -4.74 26.52
CA GLN A 150 -2.59 -4.98 27.89
C GLN A 150 -2.40 -6.49 28.17
N ALA A 151 -3.36 -7.32 27.75
CA ALA A 151 -3.26 -8.78 27.87
C ALA A 151 -2.04 -9.33 27.12
N LEU A 152 -1.84 -8.89 25.86
CA LEU A 152 -0.68 -9.32 25.06
C LEU A 152 0.66 -8.87 25.68
N GLN A 153 0.75 -7.64 26.19
CA GLN A 153 1.94 -7.14 26.86
C GLN A 153 2.26 -7.96 28.12
N LEU A 154 1.24 -8.33 28.89
CA LEU A 154 1.38 -9.17 30.07
C LEU A 154 1.86 -10.59 29.70
N ILE A 155 1.26 -11.21 28.67
CA ILE A 155 1.68 -12.53 28.18
C ILE A 155 3.13 -12.51 27.67
N VAL A 156 3.52 -11.48 26.91
CA VAL A 156 4.88 -11.33 26.39
C VAL A 156 5.89 -11.14 27.53
N ARG A 157 5.51 -10.46 28.61
CA ARG A 157 6.36 -10.28 29.80
C ARG A 157 6.64 -11.59 30.52
N TYR A 158 5.66 -12.48 30.63
CA TYR A 158 5.84 -13.79 31.27
C TYR A 158 6.50 -14.82 30.35
N VAL A 159 6.18 -14.81 29.05
CA VAL A 159 6.71 -15.76 28.07
C VAL A 159 7.37 -15.03 26.90
N PRO A 160 8.69 -14.84 26.91
CA PRO A 160 9.42 -14.17 25.82
C PRO A 160 9.33 -14.92 24.47
N SER A 161 9.13 -16.23 24.49
CA SER A 161 8.96 -17.09 23.29
C SER A 161 7.65 -16.83 22.53
N THR A 162 6.76 -15.98 23.07
CA THR A 162 5.46 -15.62 22.48
C THR A 162 5.58 -15.11 21.03
N SER A 163 6.65 -14.40 20.68
CA SER A 163 6.85 -13.82 19.34
C SER A 163 6.73 -14.84 18.20
N ARG A 164 7.23 -16.07 18.41
CA ARG A 164 7.22 -17.15 17.39
C ARG A 164 5.83 -17.71 17.13
N PHE A 165 4.98 -17.76 18.15
CA PHE A 165 3.63 -18.30 18.05
C PHE A 165 2.61 -17.25 17.66
N LEU A 166 2.89 -15.97 17.93
CA LEU A 166 1.98 -14.87 17.66
C LEU A 166 1.79 -14.63 16.15
N VAL A 167 2.86 -14.60 15.35
CA VAL A 167 2.77 -14.29 13.91
C VAL A 167 1.82 -15.23 13.15
N PRO A 168 1.91 -16.57 13.29
CA PRO A 168 0.94 -17.47 12.65
C PRO A 168 -0.51 -17.21 13.09
N ILE A 169 -0.73 -16.91 14.39
CA ILE A 169 -2.05 -16.61 14.93
C ILE A 169 -2.61 -15.31 14.33
N LEU A 170 -1.77 -14.29 14.15
CA LEU A 170 -2.17 -13.03 13.51
C LEU A 170 -2.54 -13.23 12.03
N GLN A 171 -1.85 -14.14 11.34
CA GLN A 171 -2.13 -14.49 9.95
C GLN A 171 -3.43 -15.27 9.79
N ASP A 172 -3.70 -16.25 10.67
CA ASP A 172 -4.90 -17.09 10.64
C ASP A 172 -6.17 -16.30 10.99
N ASN A 173 -6.07 -15.36 11.94
CA ASN A 173 -7.20 -14.50 12.35
C ASN A 173 -7.37 -13.26 11.47
N PHE A 174 -6.56 -13.09 10.43
CA PHE A 174 -6.66 -11.92 9.55
C PHE A 174 -8.04 -11.89 8.86
N PRO A 175 -8.83 -10.81 8.98
CA PRO A 175 -10.17 -10.76 8.41
C PRO A 175 -10.18 -11.01 6.90
N PHE A 176 -11.24 -11.66 6.41
CA PHE A 176 -11.41 -11.81 4.97
C PHE A 176 -11.40 -10.46 4.27
N VAL A 177 -10.72 -10.39 3.12
CA VAL A 177 -10.49 -9.17 2.33
C VAL A 177 -11.81 -8.47 1.91
N GLN A 178 -12.92 -9.21 1.90
CA GLN A 178 -14.26 -8.72 1.57
C GLN A 178 -15.05 -8.13 2.76
N LYS A 179 -14.52 -8.18 3.99
CA LYS A 179 -15.18 -7.60 5.18
C LYS A 179 -15.24 -6.07 5.10
N SER A 180 -15.95 -5.44 6.04
CA SER A 180 -16.07 -3.98 6.10
C SER A 180 -14.70 -3.30 6.22
N SER A 181 -14.55 -2.13 5.59
CA SER A 181 -13.34 -1.30 5.65
C SER A 181 -12.90 -1.04 7.10
N ARG A 182 -13.86 -0.71 7.97
CA ARG A 182 -13.64 -0.51 9.41
C ARG A 182 -13.04 -1.73 10.12
N THR A 183 -13.45 -2.95 9.76
CA THR A 183 -12.90 -4.17 10.39
C THR A 183 -11.44 -4.37 10.00
N LEU A 184 -11.12 -4.18 8.72
CA LEU A 184 -9.76 -4.27 8.21
C LEU A 184 -8.88 -3.17 8.82
N GLU A 185 -9.39 -1.94 8.88
CA GLU A 185 -8.72 -0.79 9.49
C GLU A 185 -8.36 -1.05 10.95
N CYS A 186 -9.33 -1.43 11.78
CA CYS A 186 -9.09 -1.71 13.20
C CYS A 186 -8.10 -2.86 13.38
N TYR A 187 -8.23 -3.94 12.60
CA TYR A 187 -7.32 -5.08 12.71
C TYR A 187 -5.89 -4.68 12.34
N VAL A 188 -5.68 -3.99 11.22
CA VAL A 188 -4.35 -3.54 10.78
C VAL A 188 -3.77 -2.51 11.75
N HIS A 189 -4.56 -1.57 12.25
CA HIS A 189 -4.12 -0.63 13.28
C HIS A 189 -3.63 -1.35 14.54
N ASN A 190 -4.38 -2.35 15.02
CA ASN A 190 -3.98 -3.14 16.18
C ASN A 190 -2.73 -3.98 15.89
N LEU A 191 -2.61 -4.61 14.72
CA LEU A 191 -1.39 -5.31 14.30
C LEU A 191 -0.15 -4.40 14.37
N LEU A 192 -0.25 -3.19 13.81
CA LEU A 192 0.83 -2.21 13.82
C LEU A 192 1.14 -1.74 15.23
N ARG A 193 0.14 -1.59 16.10
CA ARG A 193 0.34 -1.29 17.53
C ARG A 193 1.11 -2.40 18.26
N VAL A 194 0.95 -3.67 17.89
CA VAL A 194 1.75 -4.77 18.47
C VAL A 194 3.24 -4.56 18.27
N THR A 195 3.63 -4.05 17.09
CA THR A 195 5.05 -3.84 16.75
C THR A 195 5.74 -2.78 17.60
N VAL A 196 4.98 -1.90 18.27
CA VAL A 196 5.52 -0.83 19.13
C VAL A 196 6.12 -1.40 20.41
N TYR A 197 5.48 -2.39 21.03
CA TYR A 197 5.97 -3.04 22.25
C TYR A 197 6.68 -4.38 21.99
N LEU A 198 6.51 -4.98 20.81
CA LEU A 198 7.25 -6.16 20.38
C LEU A 198 7.94 -5.92 19.01
N PRO A 199 9.09 -5.21 18.99
CA PRO A 199 9.78 -4.86 17.74
C PRO A 199 10.29 -6.07 16.94
N SER A 200 10.51 -7.22 17.60
CA SER A 200 11.05 -8.43 16.97
C SER A 200 10.16 -9.01 15.88
N ILE A 201 8.84 -8.80 15.96
CA ILE A 201 7.87 -9.27 14.95
C ILE A 201 7.55 -8.21 13.90
N ARG A 202 8.13 -7.00 14.00
CA ARG A 202 7.76 -5.85 13.15
C ARG A 202 7.87 -6.19 11.66
N ARG A 203 8.98 -6.79 11.24
CA ARG A 203 9.20 -7.20 9.85
C ARG A 203 8.14 -8.19 9.36
N ASP A 204 7.84 -9.23 10.15
CA ASP A 204 6.89 -10.27 9.75
C ASP A 204 5.44 -9.74 9.73
N VAL A 205 5.09 -8.80 10.64
CA VAL A 205 3.80 -8.09 10.61
C VAL A 205 3.69 -7.18 9.39
N LEU A 206 4.75 -6.43 9.07
CA LEU A 206 4.78 -5.60 7.86
C LEU A 206 4.66 -6.45 6.59
N GLU A 207 5.32 -7.61 6.56
CA GLU A 207 5.19 -8.58 5.46
C GLU A 207 3.74 -9.06 5.32
N LEU A 208 3.08 -9.43 6.42
CA LEU A 208 1.68 -9.86 6.42
C LEU A 208 0.74 -8.75 5.92
N VAL A 209 0.90 -7.53 6.45
CA VAL A 209 0.07 -6.38 6.08
C VAL A 209 0.28 -6.04 4.60
N VAL A 210 1.51 -5.81 4.17
CA VAL A 210 1.84 -5.49 2.76
C VAL A 210 1.38 -6.59 1.82
N GLY A 211 1.54 -7.87 2.18
CA GLY A 211 1.05 -8.99 1.36
C GLY A 211 -0.46 -9.00 1.19
N LYS A 212 -1.24 -8.53 2.16
CA LYS A 212 -2.70 -8.39 2.05
C LYS A 212 -3.09 -7.15 1.24
N LEU A 213 -2.36 -6.05 1.41
CA LEU A 213 -2.55 -4.83 0.61
C LEU A 213 -2.25 -5.10 -0.87
N LEU A 214 -1.19 -5.85 -1.20
CA LEU A 214 -0.87 -6.23 -2.58
C LEU A 214 -1.99 -7.06 -3.21
N LYS A 215 -2.62 -7.97 -2.46
CA LYS A 215 -3.77 -8.73 -2.96
C LYS A 215 -4.96 -7.84 -3.28
N LEU A 216 -5.22 -6.80 -2.48
CA LEU A 216 -6.23 -5.79 -2.76
C LEU A 216 -5.86 -4.96 -4.00
N ASP A 217 -4.62 -4.51 -4.07
CA ASP A 217 -4.11 -3.64 -5.13
C ASP A 217 -4.09 -4.33 -6.50
N VAL A 218 -3.71 -5.62 -6.56
CA VAL A 218 -3.74 -6.40 -7.81
C VAL A 218 -5.17 -6.82 -8.20
N SER A 219 -6.10 -6.89 -7.24
CA SER A 219 -7.47 -7.32 -7.52
C SER A 219 -8.33 -6.28 -8.22
N THR A 220 -7.87 -5.03 -8.33
CA THR A 220 -8.59 -3.97 -9.03
C THR A 220 -7.70 -3.41 -10.11
N SER A 221 -8.14 -3.46 -11.36
CA SER A 221 -7.38 -2.86 -12.46
C SER A 221 -7.47 -1.33 -12.38
N ARG A 222 -6.41 -0.63 -12.82
CA ARG A 222 -6.39 0.84 -12.83
C ARG A 222 -7.56 1.42 -13.64
N ALA A 223 -7.83 0.84 -14.80
CA ALA A 223 -8.93 1.25 -15.67
C ALA A 223 -10.30 1.13 -14.98
N GLU A 224 -10.55 0.05 -14.24
CA GLU A 224 -11.81 -0.11 -13.48
C GLU A 224 -11.98 0.96 -12.39
N MET A 225 -10.88 1.40 -11.77
CA MET A 225 -10.93 2.47 -10.76
C MET A 225 -11.21 3.82 -11.40
N GLU A 226 -10.48 4.16 -12.45
CA GLU A 226 -10.64 5.41 -13.19
C GLU A 226 -12.05 5.52 -13.79
N ASP A 227 -12.53 4.46 -14.44
CA ASP A 227 -13.89 4.41 -15.01
C ASP A 227 -14.96 4.61 -13.92
N ALA A 228 -14.84 3.90 -12.78
CA ALA A 228 -15.80 4.01 -11.69
C ALA A 228 -15.83 5.42 -11.06
N GLU A 229 -14.68 6.08 -10.98
CA GLU A 229 -14.60 7.44 -10.46
C GLU A 229 -15.08 8.48 -11.46
N GLU A 230 -14.76 8.33 -12.75
CA GLU A 230 -15.27 9.19 -13.81
C GLU A 230 -16.79 9.12 -13.92
N HIS A 231 -17.38 7.93 -13.80
CA HIS A 231 -18.83 7.75 -13.82
C HIS A 231 -19.49 8.48 -12.64
N ALA A 232 -18.95 8.33 -11.44
CA ALA A 232 -19.47 9.03 -10.26
C ALA A 232 -19.28 10.55 -10.34
N GLN A 233 -18.16 11.03 -10.89
CA GLN A 233 -17.96 12.47 -11.11
C GLN A 233 -18.96 13.03 -12.14
N LYS A 234 -19.26 12.29 -13.21
CA LYS A 234 -20.27 12.68 -14.21
C LYS A 234 -21.68 12.72 -13.60
N GLU A 235 -22.01 11.76 -12.72
CA GLU A 235 -23.27 11.76 -11.96
C GLU A 235 -23.37 12.93 -10.97
N GLU A 236 -22.31 13.22 -10.20
CA GLU A 236 -22.29 14.37 -9.28
C GLU A 236 -22.41 15.71 -10.01
N VAL A 237 -21.77 15.87 -11.17
CA VAL A 237 -21.88 17.09 -11.99
C VAL A 237 -23.29 17.20 -12.59
N GLN A 238 -23.91 16.09 -12.99
CA GLN A 238 -25.28 16.08 -13.49
C GLN A 238 -26.30 16.41 -12.38
N GLU A 239 -26.14 15.87 -11.18
CA GLU A 239 -26.98 16.23 -10.01
C GLU A 239 -26.81 17.72 -9.65
N GLN A 240 -25.59 18.26 -9.69
CA GLN A 240 -25.35 19.68 -9.45
C GLN A 240 -25.93 20.59 -10.54
N LEU A 241 -25.92 20.16 -11.81
CA LEU A 241 -26.55 20.88 -12.93
C LEU A 241 -28.08 20.85 -12.84
N GLU A 242 -28.66 19.76 -12.34
CA GLU A 242 -30.11 19.62 -12.12
C GLU A 242 -30.57 20.42 -10.88
N GLU A 243 -29.81 20.43 -9.78
CA GLU A 243 -30.08 21.29 -8.62
C GLU A 243 -29.93 22.78 -8.96
N GLY A 244 -28.92 23.15 -9.77
CA GLY A 244 -28.70 24.53 -10.22
C GLY A 244 -29.75 25.07 -11.18
N LEU A 245 -30.59 24.21 -11.78
CA LEU A 245 -31.68 24.63 -12.66
C LEU A 245 -32.96 25.03 -11.90
N PHE A 246 -33.05 24.72 -10.61
CA PHE A 246 -34.24 24.99 -9.78
C PHE A 246 -34.06 26.14 -8.77
N ASP A 247 -32.86 26.70 -8.61
CA ASP A 247 -32.60 27.73 -7.59
C ASP A 247 -32.54 29.15 -8.16
N MET A 248 -33.70 29.62 -8.64
CA MET A 248 -33.93 31.00 -9.07
C MET A 248 -35.06 31.64 -8.25
N VAL A 249 -35.09 31.37 -6.94
CA VAL A 249 -35.87 32.12 -5.95
C VAL A 249 -35.02 32.24 -4.68
N GLY A 250 -34.62 33.47 -4.36
CA GLY A 250 -33.49 33.75 -3.48
C GLY A 250 -33.63 33.33 -2.02
N ASP A 251 -32.47 33.12 -1.40
CA ASP A 251 -32.08 33.86 -0.20
C ASP A 251 -30.54 33.83 -0.05
N GLU A 252 -29.98 35.00 0.22
CA GLU A 252 -28.56 35.23 0.51
C GLU A 252 -28.21 34.69 1.90
N ASP A 253 -27.82 33.42 2.01
CA ASP A 253 -27.05 32.91 3.17
C ASP A 253 -26.25 31.66 2.82
N MET A 254 -25.26 31.84 1.93
CA MET A 254 -24.24 30.84 1.63
C MET A 254 -23.08 30.96 2.63
N SER A 255 -23.19 30.30 3.79
CA SER A 255 -22.01 30.04 4.62
C SER A 255 -21.98 28.63 5.23
N ALA A 256 -20.97 27.88 4.78
CA ALA A 256 -20.19 26.86 5.49
C ALA A 256 -20.93 25.78 6.31
N ASP A 257 -21.04 24.56 5.77
CA ASP A 257 -20.34 23.34 6.25
C ASP A 257 -20.90 22.08 5.55
N ARG A 258 -20.40 21.70 4.35
CA ARG A 258 -20.61 20.35 3.78
C ARG A 258 -19.32 19.55 3.96
N PRO A 259 -19.19 18.66 4.97
CA PRO A 259 -17.96 17.91 5.15
C PRO A 259 -17.86 16.74 4.14
N ALA A 260 -16.82 16.75 3.33
CA ALA A 260 -16.01 15.60 2.91
C ALA A 260 -16.66 14.40 2.18
N ARG A 261 -17.59 14.59 1.22
CA ARG A 261 -17.88 13.51 0.23
C ARG A 261 -16.76 13.32 -0.81
N THR A 262 -15.95 14.35 -1.04
CA THR A 262 -14.86 14.35 -2.04
C THR A 262 -13.66 13.48 -1.69
N SER A 263 -13.54 12.94 -0.47
CA SER A 263 -12.37 12.15 -0.06
C SER A 263 -12.60 10.63 -0.04
N VAL A 264 -13.80 10.13 -0.38
CA VAL A 264 -14.10 8.70 -0.30
C VAL A 264 -14.00 8.08 -1.70
N MET A 265 -13.41 6.89 -1.80
CA MET A 265 -13.36 6.15 -3.06
C MET A 265 -14.73 5.53 -3.34
N VAL A 266 -15.17 5.60 -4.60
CA VAL A 266 -16.46 5.02 -5.02
C VAL A 266 -16.35 3.50 -5.09
N HIS A 267 -15.22 3.00 -5.59
CA HIS A 267 -14.98 1.57 -5.70
C HIS A 267 -14.69 0.95 -4.30
N PRO A 268 -15.43 -0.08 -3.86
CA PRO A 268 -15.36 -0.58 -2.49
C PRO A 268 -14.01 -1.24 -2.14
N VAL A 269 -13.31 -1.82 -3.12
CA VAL A 269 -11.97 -2.38 -2.91
C VAL A 269 -10.93 -1.26 -2.82
N ALA A 270 -11.11 -0.20 -3.62
CA ALA A 270 -10.23 0.96 -3.59
C ALA A 270 -10.37 1.73 -2.27
N GLU A 271 -11.59 1.88 -1.75
CA GLU A 271 -11.82 2.49 -0.43
C GLU A 271 -11.12 1.70 0.68
N ARG A 272 -11.23 0.36 0.66
CA ARG A 272 -10.52 -0.49 1.63
C ARG A 272 -9.01 -0.32 1.51
N LEU A 273 -8.47 -0.28 0.29
CA LEU A 273 -7.05 -0.07 0.06
C LEU A 273 -6.60 1.31 0.57
N ASP A 274 -7.36 2.36 0.27
CA ASP A 274 -7.06 3.73 0.67
C ASP A 274 -7.02 3.89 2.18
N VAL A 275 -8.04 3.40 2.89
CA VAL A 275 -8.08 3.37 4.35
C VAL A 275 -6.84 2.67 4.93
N LEU A 276 -6.47 1.51 4.40
CA LEU A 276 -5.31 0.74 4.87
C LEU A 276 -3.99 1.43 4.56
N MET A 277 -3.86 2.07 3.39
CA MET A 277 -2.69 2.87 3.02
C MET A 277 -2.52 4.06 3.96
N VAL A 278 -3.60 4.77 4.31
CA VAL A 278 -3.58 5.86 5.29
C VAL A 278 -3.08 5.37 6.65
N VAL A 279 -3.60 4.25 7.17
CA VAL A 279 -3.17 3.69 8.45
C VAL A 279 -1.68 3.34 8.43
N LEU A 280 -1.19 2.75 7.35
CA LEU A 280 0.20 2.35 7.22
C LEU A 280 1.14 3.55 7.08
N MET A 281 0.76 4.56 6.30
CA MET A 281 1.52 5.81 6.17
C MET A 281 1.55 6.60 7.48
N ALA A 282 0.43 6.63 8.22
CA ALA A 282 0.38 7.23 9.55
C ALA A 282 1.31 6.52 10.54
N TYR A 283 1.32 5.18 10.54
CA TYR A 283 2.25 4.39 11.33
C TYR A 283 3.72 4.70 10.98
N ILE A 284 4.06 4.79 9.68
CA ILE A 284 5.43 5.15 9.23
C ILE A 284 5.82 6.53 9.76
N LYS A 285 4.92 7.51 9.66
CA LYS A 285 5.14 8.87 10.16
C LYS A 285 5.38 8.85 11.67
N ASP A 286 4.55 8.17 12.44
CA ASP A 286 4.60 8.12 13.90
C ASP A 286 5.83 7.34 14.44
N VAL A 287 6.31 6.31 13.72
CA VAL A 287 7.56 5.63 14.07
C VAL A 287 8.79 6.50 13.80
N CYS A 288 8.75 7.30 12.74
CA CYS A 288 9.87 8.14 12.32
C CYS A 288 9.93 9.50 13.04
N HIS A 289 8.77 10.04 13.45
CA HIS A 289 8.64 11.34 14.10
C HIS A 289 7.99 11.19 15.46
N VAL A 290 8.68 11.63 16.52
CA VAL A 290 8.12 11.73 17.87
C VAL A 290 8.14 13.21 18.26
N ASP A 291 6.97 13.75 18.59
CA ASP A 291 6.78 15.18 18.94
C ASP A 291 7.40 16.16 17.92
N GLY A 292 7.32 15.83 16.63
CA GLY A 292 7.89 16.63 15.54
C GLY A 292 9.40 16.45 15.33
N THR A 293 10.10 15.75 16.23
CA THR A 293 11.53 15.43 16.09
C THR A 293 11.75 14.09 15.40
N ARG A 294 12.68 14.04 14.44
CA ARG A 294 12.96 12.86 13.62
C ARG A 294 13.94 11.91 14.32
N ILE A 295 13.55 10.65 14.51
CA ILE A 295 14.40 9.63 15.15
C ILE A 295 15.12 8.81 14.08
N THR A 296 16.36 9.19 13.77
CA THR A 296 17.16 8.56 12.71
C THR A 296 17.33 7.04 12.89
N THR A 297 17.53 6.55 14.11
CA THR A 297 17.77 5.11 14.37
C THR A 297 16.55 4.27 14.02
N ARG A 298 15.36 4.65 14.52
CA ARG A 298 14.11 3.94 14.26
C ARG A 298 13.72 3.99 12.78
N THR A 299 13.93 5.14 12.12
CA THR A 299 13.71 5.28 10.68
C THR A 299 14.60 4.33 9.87
N LYS A 300 15.88 4.20 10.23
CA LYS A 300 16.81 3.28 9.54
C LYS A 300 16.41 1.82 9.71
N GLU A 301 16.00 1.42 10.91
CA GLU A 301 15.53 0.06 11.15
C GLU A 301 14.24 -0.24 10.39
N LEU A 302 13.27 0.68 10.43
CA LEU A 302 12.03 0.56 9.67
C LEU A 302 12.29 0.49 8.16
N PHE A 303 13.23 1.29 7.65
CA PHE A 303 13.64 1.24 6.26
C PHE A 303 14.21 -0.12 5.88
N LYS A 304 15.07 -0.72 6.72
CA LYS A 304 15.59 -2.08 6.47
C LYS A 304 14.49 -3.13 6.43
N ASP A 305 13.55 -3.05 7.37
CA ASP A 305 12.41 -3.98 7.42
C ASP A 305 11.54 -3.85 6.16
N LEU A 306 11.16 -2.62 5.78
CA LEU A 306 10.37 -2.37 4.58
C LEU A 306 11.12 -2.69 3.28
N LEU A 307 12.43 -2.49 3.23
CA LEU A 307 13.26 -2.87 2.07
C LEU A 307 13.28 -4.40 1.90
N SER A 308 13.37 -5.15 3.00
CA SER A 308 13.26 -6.61 2.97
C SER A 308 11.88 -7.08 2.51
N VAL A 309 10.81 -6.40 2.95
CA VAL A 309 9.44 -6.67 2.48
C VAL A 309 9.28 -6.34 1.00
N PHE A 310 9.89 -5.24 0.53
CA PHE A 310 9.88 -4.86 -0.87
C PHE A 310 10.56 -5.90 -1.75
N GLU A 311 11.76 -6.35 -1.39
CA GLU A 311 12.49 -7.40 -2.11
C GLU A 311 11.66 -8.69 -2.26
N LYS A 312 11.01 -9.09 -1.17
CA LYS A 312 10.28 -10.37 -1.10
C LYS A 312 8.90 -10.32 -1.76
N LEU A 313 8.17 -9.21 -1.62
CA LEU A 313 6.77 -9.13 -2.03
C LEU A 313 6.50 -8.11 -3.14
N ILE A 314 6.99 -6.88 -3.02
CA ILE A 314 6.62 -5.80 -3.95
C ILE A 314 7.36 -5.92 -5.28
N LEU A 315 8.67 -6.19 -5.25
CA LEU A 315 9.51 -6.30 -6.44
C LEU A 315 9.07 -7.45 -7.39
N PRO A 316 8.67 -8.64 -6.89
CA PRO A 316 8.18 -9.72 -7.75
C PRO A 316 6.71 -9.57 -8.17
N THR A 317 5.93 -8.71 -7.50
CA THR A 317 4.51 -8.53 -7.80
C THR A 317 4.33 -7.54 -8.94
N HIS A 318 3.86 -8.04 -10.08
CA HIS A 318 3.47 -7.21 -11.22
C HIS A 318 2.07 -6.61 -11.00
N ALA A 319 1.80 -5.46 -11.63
CA ALA A 319 0.51 -4.73 -11.60
C ALA A 319 0.10 -4.06 -10.28
N SER A 320 0.94 -4.08 -9.24
CA SER A 320 0.71 -3.22 -8.05
C SER A 320 0.86 -1.74 -8.44
N SER A 321 -0.08 -0.91 -8.01
CA SER A 321 -0.19 0.50 -8.38
C SER A 321 -0.01 1.47 -7.23
N HIS A 322 -0.31 1.03 -6.00
CA HIS A 322 -0.39 1.91 -4.84
C HIS A 322 0.58 1.52 -3.72
N VAL A 323 0.79 0.23 -3.47
CA VAL A 323 1.53 -0.26 -2.29
C VAL A 323 3.01 0.15 -2.32
N GLN A 324 3.63 0.24 -3.49
CA GLN A 324 5.00 0.74 -3.67
C GLN A 324 5.22 2.16 -3.12
N TYR A 325 4.17 2.98 -3.03
CA TYR A 325 4.28 4.34 -2.50
C TYR A 325 4.61 4.39 -1.01
N ILE A 326 4.49 3.27 -0.28
CA ILE A 326 4.93 3.15 1.12
C ILE A 326 6.42 3.46 1.25
N LEU A 327 7.25 2.87 0.39
CA LEU A 327 8.70 3.13 0.37
C LEU A 327 9.02 4.50 -0.18
N PHE A 328 8.27 4.97 -1.19
CA PHE A 328 8.40 6.32 -1.73
C PHE A 328 8.18 7.38 -0.65
N TYR A 329 7.11 7.23 0.13
CA TYR A 329 6.78 8.10 1.25
C TYR A 329 7.89 8.08 2.33
N LEU A 330 8.39 6.91 2.71
CA LEU A 330 9.50 6.81 3.67
C LEU A 330 10.78 7.47 3.16
N CYS A 331 11.10 7.30 1.88
CA CYS A 331 12.29 7.91 1.27
C CYS A 331 12.24 9.44 1.27
N SER A 332 11.05 10.04 1.26
CA SER A 332 10.87 11.49 1.32
C SER A 332 11.39 12.13 2.62
N PHE A 333 11.49 11.36 3.71
CA PHE A 333 11.88 11.90 5.02
C PHE A 333 13.37 12.27 5.08
N ARG A 334 14.23 11.62 4.28
CA ARG A 334 15.67 11.87 4.26
C ARG A 334 16.28 11.40 2.93
N LEU A 335 17.05 12.28 2.30
CA LEU A 335 17.79 12.00 1.06
C LEU A 335 18.62 10.71 1.14
N ALA A 336 19.33 10.47 2.24
CA ALA A 336 20.14 9.27 2.42
C ALA A 336 19.33 7.94 2.31
N LEU A 337 18.02 7.95 2.61
CA LEU A 337 17.15 6.79 2.43
C LEU A 337 16.82 6.59 0.96
N ALA A 338 16.52 7.69 0.25
CA ALA A 338 16.30 7.68 -1.19
C ALA A 338 17.56 7.20 -1.94
N GLU A 339 18.74 7.70 -1.58
CA GLU A 339 20.03 7.26 -2.14
C GLU A 339 20.31 5.79 -1.85
N ALA A 340 20.04 5.33 -0.62
CA ALA A 340 20.18 3.91 -0.28
C ALA A 340 19.21 3.01 -1.06
N PHE A 341 17.99 3.47 -1.30
CA PHE A 341 17.01 2.75 -2.12
C PHE A 341 17.44 2.69 -3.60
N LEU A 342 17.90 3.80 -4.16
CA LEU A 342 18.45 3.88 -5.53
C LEU A 342 19.67 2.98 -5.71
N ASP A 343 20.62 3.00 -4.75
CA ASP A 343 21.80 2.13 -4.74
C ASP A 343 21.41 0.64 -4.66
N TYR A 344 20.38 0.31 -3.87
CA TYR A 344 19.87 -1.05 -3.79
C TYR A 344 19.26 -1.53 -5.13
N LEU A 345 18.40 -0.73 -5.76
CA LEU A 345 17.84 -1.03 -7.09
C LEU A 345 18.94 -1.17 -8.16
N TRP A 346 19.95 -0.31 -8.09
CA TRP A 346 21.10 -0.35 -8.99
C TRP A 346 21.89 -1.66 -8.87
N LYS A 347 22.14 -2.13 -7.64
CA LYS A 347 22.82 -3.41 -7.38
C LYS A 347 22.04 -4.59 -7.94
N ILE A 348 20.70 -4.58 -7.86
CA ILE A 348 19.86 -5.61 -8.49
C ILE A 348 20.04 -5.56 -10.00
N LEU A 349 19.92 -4.38 -10.63
CA LEU A 349 20.03 -4.22 -12.08
C LEU A 349 21.37 -4.72 -12.62
N GLN A 350 22.48 -4.45 -11.93
CA GLN A 350 23.81 -4.86 -12.38
C GLN A 350 24.08 -6.36 -12.22
N ASN A 351 23.55 -6.97 -11.15
CA ASN A 351 23.97 -8.30 -10.74
C ASN A 351 23.38 -9.39 -11.66
N PRO A 352 24.23 -10.14 -12.40
CA PRO A 352 23.76 -11.21 -13.30
C PRO A 352 23.17 -12.42 -12.58
N SER A 353 23.39 -12.58 -11.26
CA SER A 353 22.82 -13.68 -10.49
C SER A 353 21.31 -13.54 -10.31
N TRP A 354 20.77 -12.33 -10.48
CA TRP A 354 19.33 -12.08 -10.36
C TRP A 354 18.61 -12.42 -11.66
N PRO A 355 17.36 -12.94 -11.58
CA PRO A 355 16.53 -13.19 -12.74
C PRO A 355 16.36 -11.93 -13.60
N ALA A 356 16.45 -12.07 -14.93
CA ALA A 356 16.36 -10.94 -15.86
C ALA A 356 15.06 -10.13 -15.72
N VAL A 357 13.95 -10.76 -15.33
CA VAL A 357 12.67 -10.10 -15.07
C VAL A 357 12.77 -9.13 -13.88
N LEU A 358 13.37 -9.57 -12.77
CA LEU A 358 13.55 -8.72 -11.59
C LEU A 358 14.54 -7.58 -11.83
N ARG A 359 15.54 -7.81 -12.68
CA ARG A 359 16.47 -6.75 -13.13
C ARG A 359 15.74 -5.69 -13.96
N GLN A 360 14.84 -6.11 -14.85
CA GLN A 360 13.99 -5.21 -15.63
C GLN A 360 13.05 -4.40 -14.75
N THR A 361 12.36 -5.04 -13.78
CA THR A 361 11.49 -4.33 -12.85
C THR A 361 12.27 -3.35 -11.99
N ALA A 362 13.48 -3.71 -11.52
CA ALA A 362 14.35 -2.80 -10.79
C ALA A 362 14.73 -1.56 -11.61
N ALA A 363 15.05 -1.71 -12.90
CA ALA A 363 15.25 -0.56 -13.80
C ALA A 363 13.99 0.31 -13.94
N GLY A 364 12.81 -0.31 -14.05
CA GLY A 364 11.52 0.39 -14.07
C GLY A 364 11.27 1.20 -12.80
N TYR A 365 11.48 0.60 -11.61
CA TYR A 365 11.41 1.30 -10.32
C TYR A 365 12.41 2.45 -10.25
N LEU A 366 13.65 2.24 -10.71
CA LEU A 366 14.70 3.25 -10.70
C LEU A 366 14.32 4.46 -11.57
N GLY A 367 13.94 4.23 -12.83
CA GLY A 367 13.55 5.29 -13.75
C GLY A 367 12.29 6.04 -13.30
N SER A 368 11.29 5.30 -12.83
CA SER A 368 10.03 5.89 -12.37
C SER A 368 10.23 6.71 -11.08
N PHE A 369 11.04 6.22 -10.13
CA PHE A 369 11.35 6.96 -8.91
C PHE A 369 12.11 8.26 -9.21
N LEU A 370 13.13 8.21 -10.07
CA LEU A 370 13.93 9.39 -10.44
C LEU A 370 13.11 10.45 -11.21
N ALA A 371 12.14 10.02 -12.02
CA ALA A 371 11.26 10.90 -12.75
C ALA A 371 10.21 11.59 -11.85
N ARG A 372 9.67 10.86 -10.87
CA ARG A 372 8.46 11.26 -10.12
C ARG A 372 8.75 11.82 -8.72
N ALA A 373 9.91 11.52 -8.14
CA ALA A 373 10.27 12.00 -6.81
C ALA A 373 10.75 13.46 -6.82
N LYS A 374 9.87 14.39 -6.43
CA LYS A 374 10.20 15.83 -6.36
C LYS A 374 11.32 16.15 -5.37
N PHE A 375 11.42 15.37 -4.29
CA PHE A 375 12.41 15.54 -3.23
C PHE A 375 13.83 15.07 -3.60
N VAL A 376 14.03 14.45 -4.77
CA VAL A 376 15.36 14.01 -5.23
C VAL A 376 16.09 15.19 -5.91
N PRO A 377 17.26 15.61 -5.38
CA PRO A 377 18.04 16.68 -5.98
C PRO A 377 18.58 16.32 -7.37
N VAL A 378 18.80 17.33 -8.20
CA VAL A 378 19.38 17.17 -9.55
C VAL A 378 20.78 16.55 -9.50
N LEU A 379 21.55 16.75 -8.42
CA LEU A 379 22.88 16.12 -8.24
C LEU A 379 22.78 14.59 -8.16
N THR A 380 21.89 14.08 -7.31
CA THR A 380 21.63 12.64 -7.18
C THR A 380 21.07 12.08 -8.48
N LEU A 381 20.16 12.81 -9.14
CA LEU A 381 19.62 12.46 -10.45
C LEU A 381 20.72 12.26 -11.50
N ARG A 382 21.64 13.24 -11.64
CA ARG A 382 22.76 13.16 -12.59
C ARG A 382 23.69 11.99 -12.27
N ALA A 383 24.04 11.79 -11.00
CA ALA A 383 24.86 10.65 -10.60
C ALA A 383 24.22 9.30 -10.98
N CYS A 384 22.91 9.13 -10.80
CA CYS A 384 22.19 7.91 -11.21
C CYS A 384 22.13 7.76 -12.73
N LEU A 385 21.92 8.85 -13.49
CA LEU A 385 21.94 8.81 -14.95
C LEU A 385 23.31 8.45 -15.50
N ASP A 386 24.38 9.03 -14.93
CA ASP A 386 25.77 8.74 -15.32
C ASP A 386 26.11 7.26 -15.08
N LEU A 387 25.67 6.70 -13.95
CA LEU A 387 25.80 5.27 -13.64
C LEU A 387 25.08 4.40 -14.67
N LEU A 388 23.79 4.66 -14.91
CA LEU A 388 22.97 3.92 -15.88
C LEU A 388 23.57 3.95 -17.29
N LEU A 389 23.92 5.14 -17.77
CA LEU A 389 24.47 5.31 -19.11
C LEU A 389 25.87 4.71 -19.24
N SER A 390 26.72 4.82 -18.22
CA SER A 390 28.02 4.13 -18.21
C SER A 390 27.86 2.61 -18.36
N TRP A 391 26.85 2.03 -17.70
CA TRP A 391 26.54 0.60 -17.84
C TRP A 391 25.95 0.26 -19.21
N ILE A 392 25.05 1.08 -19.76
CA ILE A 392 24.49 0.93 -21.11
C ILE A 392 25.61 0.97 -22.17
N HIS A 393 26.51 1.96 -22.09
CA HIS A 393 27.65 2.11 -23.00
C HIS A 393 28.58 0.90 -22.95
N ARG A 394 28.92 0.43 -21.75
CA ARG A 394 29.72 -0.81 -21.56
C ARG A 394 29.01 -2.05 -22.10
N TYR A 395 27.69 -2.10 -21.99
CA TYR A 395 26.91 -3.21 -22.54
C TYR A 395 27.00 -3.22 -24.06
N ILE A 396 26.86 -2.05 -24.71
CA ILE A 396 27.03 -1.91 -26.17
C ILE A 396 28.44 -2.38 -26.59
N ASP A 397 29.49 -1.93 -25.90
CA ASP A 397 30.87 -2.37 -26.17
C ASP A 397 31.03 -3.90 -26.12
N SER A 398 30.37 -4.55 -25.17
CA SER A 398 30.43 -6.01 -25.02
C SER A 398 29.73 -6.77 -26.15
N GLN A 399 28.70 -6.18 -26.76
CA GLN A 399 27.93 -6.79 -27.84
C GLN A 399 28.57 -6.54 -29.21
N ASP A 400 29.15 -5.35 -29.44
CA ASP A 400 29.84 -5.02 -30.69
C ASP A 400 31.11 -5.87 -30.91
N ASN A 401 31.72 -6.37 -29.83
CA ASN A 401 32.87 -7.29 -29.87
C ASN A 401 32.48 -8.76 -30.10
N GLY A 402 31.19 -9.11 -30.04
CA GLY A 402 30.70 -10.47 -30.22
C GLY A 402 30.42 -10.77 -31.70
N SER A 403 31.09 -11.78 -32.27
CA SER A 403 30.91 -12.25 -33.66
C SER A 403 29.56 -12.93 -33.94
N ARG A 404 28.54 -12.70 -33.11
CA ARG A 404 27.19 -13.26 -33.23
C ARG A 404 26.28 -12.20 -33.82
N GLN A 405 25.51 -12.56 -34.83
CA GLN A 405 24.52 -11.68 -35.43
C GLN A 405 23.55 -11.19 -34.35
N VAL A 406 23.71 -9.93 -33.95
CA VAL A 406 22.96 -9.28 -32.87
C VAL A 406 21.50 -9.19 -33.32
N CYS A 407 20.70 -10.14 -32.87
CA CYS A 407 19.26 -10.15 -33.09
C CYS A 407 18.60 -9.30 -32.00
N CYS A 408 17.60 -8.49 -32.35
CA CYS A 408 16.79 -7.73 -31.39
C CYS A 408 15.90 -8.71 -30.58
N ASP A 409 16.50 -9.47 -29.66
CA ASP A 409 15.79 -10.41 -28.80
C ASP A 409 15.56 -9.80 -27.42
N ILE A 410 14.29 -9.52 -27.13
CA ILE A 410 13.82 -8.96 -25.85
C ILE A 410 14.14 -9.92 -24.69
N SER A 411 14.16 -11.23 -24.95
CA SER A 411 14.45 -12.23 -23.92
C SER A 411 15.92 -12.22 -23.48
N LEU A 412 16.84 -11.86 -24.39
CA LEU A 412 18.28 -11.81 -24.13
C LEU A 412 18.73 -10.44 -23.61
N HIS A 413 18.20 -9.36 -24.18
CA HIS A 413 18.62 -7.98 -23.90
C HIS A 413 17.63 -7.21 -23.02
N GLY A 414 16.65 -7.87 -22.39
CA GLY A 414 15.60 -7.24 -21.58
C GLY A 414 16.10 -6.18 -20.57
N PRO A 415 17.06 -6.50 -19.68
CA PRO A 415 17.60 -5.51 -18.73
C PRO A 415 18.25 -4.29 -19.39
N PHE A 416 18.84 -4.46 -20.58
CA PHE A 416 19.40 -3.35 -21.35
C PHE A 416 18.31 -2.42 -21.87
N TYR A 417 17.23 -2.97 -22.45
CA TYR A 417 16.11 -2.18 -22.93
C TYR A 417 15.37 -1.48 -21.77
N ALA A 418 15.17 -2.15 -20.64
CA ALA A 418 14.58 -1.55 -19.45
C ALA A 418 15.44 -0.39 -18.89
N ALA A 419 16.76 -0.53 -18.87
CA ALA A 419 17.67 0.55 -18.47
C ALA A 419 17.60 1.75 -19.45
N CYS A 420 17.55 1.50 -20.76
CA CYS A 420 17.37 2.57 -21.75
C CYS A 420 16.04 3.29 -21.56
N GLN A 421 14.95 2.54 -21.36
CA GLN A 421 13.62 3.09 -21.08
C GLN A 421 13.60 3.92 -19.79
N ALA A 422 14.27 3.46 -18.74
CA ALA A 422 14.40 4.22 -17.49
C ALA A 422 15.13 5.56 -17.69
N VAL A 423 16.20 5.58 -18.49
CA VAL A 423 16.93 6.82 -18.85
C VAL A 423 16.03 7.75 -19.66
N PHE A 424 15.37 7.26 -20.72
CA PHE A 424 14.48 8.07 -21.55
C PHE A 424 13.36 8.69 -20.73
N TYR A 425 12.70 7.88 -19.90
CA TYR A 425 11.62 8.34 -19.02
C TYR A 425 12.10 9.40 -18.02
N THR A 426 13.25 9.18 -17.38
CA THR A 426 13.81 10.13 -16.42
C THR A 426 14.14 11.48 -17.08
N LEU A 427 14.72 11.46 -18.29
CA LEU A 427 15.04 12.67 -19.05
C LEU A 427 13.75 13.41 -19.47
N ILE A 428 12.73 12.69 -19.94
CA ILE A 428 11.44 13.28 -20.33
C ILE A 428 10.84 14.09 -19.18
N PHE A 429 10.88 13.59 -17.94
CA PHE A 429 10.28 14.28 -16.79
C PHE A 429 11.19 15.34 -16.13
N ARG A 430 12.51 15.14 -16.12
CA ARG A 430 13.44 15.98 -15.34
C ARG A 430 14.32 16.90 -16.18
N HIS A 431 14.15 16.94 -17.50
CA HIS A 431 14.96 17.81 -18.38
C HIS A 431 14.88 19.29 -17.99
N ARG A 432 13.70 19.81 -17.63
CA ARG A 432 13.54 21.21 -17.18
C ARG A 432 14.42 21.49 -15.96
N ALA A 433 14.35 20.65 -14.94
CA ALA A 433 15.17 20.77 -13.73
C ALA A 433 16.69 20.66 -14.00
N ILE A 434 17.11 19.89 -15.01
CA ILE A 434 18.52 19.79 -15.41
C ILE A 434 19.00 21.09 -16.08
N LEU A 435 18.13 21.76 -16.84
CA LEU A 435 18.44 22.93 -17.65
C LEU A 435 18.21 24.27 -16.93
N GLU A 436 17.27 24.33 -15.99
CA GLU A 436 16.85 25.54 -15.26
C GLU A 436 18.01 26.25 -14.55
N ALA A 437 18.94 25.51 -13.95
CA ALA A 437 20.05 26.12 -13.22
C ALA A 437 21.07 26.83 -14.13
N ASN A 438 21.34 26.26 -15.31
CA ASN A 438 22.25 26.82 -16.31
C ASN A 438 22.07 26.09 -17.64
N MET A 439 21.37 26.73 -18.58
CA MET A 439 21.04 26.14 -19.89
C MET A 439 22.28 25.62 -20.63
N LYS A 440 23.39 26.39 -20.61
CA LYS A 440 24.62 26.01 -21.32
C LYS A 440 25.28 24.78 -20.69
N LYS A 441 25.50 24.79 -19.36
CA LYS A 441 26.09 23.64 -18.66
C LYS A 441 25.18 22.41 -18.67
N GLY A 442 23.86 22.61 -18.65
CA GLY A 442 22.89 21.53 -18.75
C GLY A 442 22.88 20.88 -20.13
N LEU A 443 22.97 21.66 -21.21
CA LEU A 443 23.12 21.14 -22.57
C LEU A 443 24.46 20.45 -22.78
N GLU A 444 25.57 21.02 -22.29
CA GLU A 444 26.90 20.39 -22.30
C GLU A 444 26.86 19.03 -21.59
N TYR A 445 26.16 18.94 -20.45
CA TYR A 445 25.93 17.68 -19.74
C TYR A 445 25.14 16.68 -20.60
N LEU A 446 24.00 17.08 -21.17
CA LEU A 446 23.17 16.20 -22.02
C LEU A 446 23.91 15.70 -23.27
N GLN A 447 24.75 16.53 -23.87
CA GLN A 447 25.61 16.12 -24.97
C GLN A 447 26.70 15.14 -24.50
N GLY A 448 27.28 15.38 -23.31
CA GLY A 448 28.26 14.50 -22.68
C GLY A 448 27.72 13.08 -22.37
N LEU A 449 26.40 12.91 -22.24
CA LEU A 449 25.77 11.60 -22.07
C LEU A 449 25.89 10.68 -23.30
N ASN A 450 26.22 11.24 -24.47
CA ASN A 450 26.37 10.54 -25.74
C ASN A 450 25.14 9.66 -26.09
N LEU A 451 23.95 10.26 -26.00
CA LEU A 451 22.68 9.59 -26.28
C LEU A 451 22.55 9.15 -27.74
N GLU A 452 23.26 9.80 -28.67
CA GLU A 452 23.30 9.43 -30.09
C GLU A 452 23.78 7.99 -30.27
N ARG A 453 24.86 7.62 -29.57
CA ARG A 453 25.40 6.26 -29.58
C ARG A 453 24.38 5.22 -29.08
N VAL A 454 23.64 5.53 -28.02
CA VAL A 454 22.63 4.62 -27.45
C VAL A 454 21.49 4.38 -28.44
N VAL A 455 21.05 5.44 -29.12
CA VAL A 455 19.93 5.38 -30.07
C VAL A 455 20.32 4.69 -31.39
N MET A 456 21.55 4.90 -31.85
CA MET A 456 22.07 4.36 -33.12
C MET A 456 22.69 2.96 -32.99
N CYS A 457 22.70 2.36 -31.79
CA CYS A 457 23.29 1.04 -31.60
C CYS A 457 22.50 -0.05 -32.34
N GLN A 458 23.17 -1.17 -32.66
CA GLN A 458 22.57 -2.29 -33.41
C GLN A 458 21.39 -2.94 -32.66
N LEU A 459 21.33 -2.80 -31.33
CA LEU A 459 20.25 -3.29 -30.48
C LEU A 459 18.95 -2.48 -30.65
N ASN A 460 19.01 -1.26 -31.21
CA ASN A 460 17.88 -0.41 -31.57
C ASN A 460 16.81 -0.28 -30.46
N PRO A 461 17.13 0.36 -29.32
CA PRO A 461 16.22 0.49 -28.18
C PRO A 461 14.93 1.24 -28.53
N LEU A 462 14.93 2.13 -29.53
CA LEU A 462 13.74 2.86 -29.97
C LEU A 462 12.67 1.96 -30.60
N LYS A 463 13.03 0.76 -31.05
CA LYS A 463 12.08 -0.23 -31.58
C LYS A 463 11.37 -1.02 -30.48
N VAL A 464 12.05 -1.23 -29.35
CA VAL A 464 11.60 -2.12 -28.26
C VAL A 464 11.02 -1.36 -27.09
N CYS A 465 11.48 -0.14 -26.80
CA CYS A 465 10.91 0.69 -25.75
C CYS A 465 9.49 1.15 -26.11
N LEU A 466 8.69 1.46 -25.09
CA LEU A 466 7.33 1.96 -25.22
C LEU A 466 7.18 3.07 -26.28
N PRO A 467 6.26 2.94 -27.26
CA PRO A 467 6.11 3.92 -28.34
C PRO A 467 5.82 5.35 -27.86
N SER A 468 5.03 5.49 -26.79
CA SER A 468 4.72 6.79 -26.17
C SER A 468 5.98 7.45 -25.61
N VAL A 469 6.79 6.71 -24.86
CA VAL A 469 8.07 7.17 -24.30
C VAL A 469 9.04 7.53 -25.42
N THR A 470 9.16 6.68 -26.45
CA THR A 470 10.03 6.92 -27.61
C THR A 470 9.64 8.19 -28.38
N THR A 471 8.34 8.42 -28.57
CA THR A 471 7.82 9.61 -29.26
C THR A 471 8.08 10.89 -28.45
N MET A 472 7.82 10.85 -27.14
CA MET A 472 8.11 11.97 -26.24
C MET A 472 9.61 12.26 -26.16
N PHE A 473 10.43 11.20 -26.08
CA PHE A 473 11.89 11.32 -26.09
C PHE A 473 12.38 11.98 -27.39
N ALA A 474 11.86 11.57 -28.55
CA ALA A 474 12.21 12.18 -29.83
C ALA A 474 11.80 13.65 -29.94
N ALA A 475 10.65 14.03 -29.38
CA ALA A 475 10.21 15.42 -29.33
C ALA A 475 11.16 16.26 -28.45
N PHE A 476 11.53 15.73 -27.28
CA PHE A 476 12.49 16.34 -26.36
C PHE A 476 13.88 16.52 -26.98
N THR A 477 14.47 15.45 -27.54
CA THR A 477 15.83 15.51 -28.10
C THR A 477 15.91 16.41 -29.33
N ARG A 478 14.83 16.52 -30.11
CA ARG A 478 14.71 17.49 -31.20
C ARG A 478 14.64 18.92 -30.68
N LYS A 479 13.85 19.20 -29.63
CA LYS A 479 13.70 20.56 -29.07
C LYS A 479 15.05 21.14 -28.64
N TYR A 480 15.89 20.31 -28.01
CA TYR A 480 17.20 20.73 -27.51
C TYR A 480 18.37 20.40 -28.45
N GLN A 481 18.10 19.93 -29.67
CA GLN A 481 19.10 19.58 -30.69
C GLN A 481 20.18 18.62 -30.17
N VAL A 482 19.78 17.64 -29.35
CA VAL A 482 20.71 16.65 -28.76
C VAL A 482 20.90 15.45 -29.69
N VAL A 483 19.80 14.87 -30.20
CA VAL A 483 19.79 13.71 -31.11
C VAL A 483 18.58 13.77 -32.03
N PHE A 484 18.73 13.39 -33.29
CA PHE A 484 17.62 13.26 -34.24
C PHE A 484 17.11 11.81 -34.31
N CYS A 485 16.03 11.50 -33.58
CA CYS A 485 15.50 10.13 -33.48
C CYS A 485 14.43 9.78 -34.55
N TYR A 486 13.81 10.78 -35.19
CA TYR A 486 12.63 10.56 -36.07
C TYR A 486 12.92 9.69 -37.29
N THR A 487 14.08 9.83 -37.93
CA THR A 487 14.46 9.01 -39.10
C THR A 487 14.59 7.53 -38.75
N ILE A 488 15.05 7.25 -37.53
CA ILE A 488 15.23 5.89 -37.00
C ILE A 488 13.86 5.31 -36.64
N ILE A 489 13.00 6.09 -35.98
CA ILE A 489 11.63 5.68 -35.64
C ILE A 489 10.84 5.37 -36.91
N GLU A 490 10.93 6.22 -37.93
CA GLU A 490 10.25 6.00 -39.20
C GLU A 490 10.79 4.77 -39.94
N ARG A 491 12.11 4.55 -39.94
CA ARG A 491 12.73 3.33 -40.45
C ARG A 491 12.23 2.09 -39.70
N ASN A 492 12.11 2.16 -38.38
CA ASN A 492 11.60 1.08 -37.55
C ASN A 492 10.14 0.75 -37.90
N ASN A 493 9.29 1.78 -38.02
CA ASN A 493 7.89 1.61 -38.40
C ASN A 493 7.74 0.98 -39.80
N ARG A 494 8.59 1.36 -40.76
CA ARG A 494 8.63 0.75 -42.10
C ARG A 494 9.12 -0.70 -42.10
N GLN A 495 9.92 -1.10 -41.10
CA GLN A 495 10.38 -2.48 -40.92
C GLN A 495 9.38 -3.36 -40.16
N VAL A 496 8.40 -2.76 -39.48
CA VAL A 496 7.25 -3.46 -38.88
C VAL A 496 6.19 -3.65 -39.98
N LEU A 497 6.50 -4.44 -41.00
CA LEU A 497 5.48 -5.08 -41.83
C LEU A 497 5.08 -6.38 -41.11
N PRO A 498 3.78 -6.74 -41.07
CA PRO A 498 3.32 -7.95 -40.38
C PRO A 498 3.93 -9.17 -41.08
N VAL A 499 4.98 -9.73 -40.50
CA VAL A 499 5.53 -11.00 -40.95
C VAL A 499 4.56 -12.08 -40.50
N VAL A 500 3.61 -12.43 -41.37
CA VAL A 500 2.92 -13.72 -41.30
C VAL A 500 4.00 -14.77 -41.51
N ARG A 501 4.57 -15.28 -40.42
CA ARG A 501 5.38 -16.49 -40.46
C ARG A 501 4.42 -17.64 -40.72
N SER A 502 4.23 -17.99 -41.98
CA SER A 502 3.68 -19.30 -42.36
C SER A 502 4.70 -20.38 -42.00
N SER A 503 4.79 -20.71 -40.72
CA SER A 503 5.39 -21.97 -40.26
C SER A 503 4.27 -22.99 -40.14
N ALA A 504 4.44 -24.09 -40.86
CA ALA A 504 3.48 -25.19 -40.94
C ALA A 504 3.09 -25.69 -39.54
N GLY A 505 1.78 -25.65 -39.27
CA GLY A 505 1.12 -26.43 -38.20
C GLY A 505 1.16 -25.82 -36.80
N GLY A 506 0.00 -25.38 -36.31
CA GLY A 506 -0.27 -25.15 -34.89
C GLY A 506 -0.56 -23.71 -34.54
N ASP A 507 -1.81 -23.46 -34.14
CA ASP A 507 -2.36 -22.18 -33.69
C ASP A 507 -1.61 -21.66 -32.44
N GLY A 508 -0.64 -20.80 -32.68
CA GLY A 508 0.07 -20.04 -31.66
C GLY A 508 0.02 -18.58 -32.03
N VAL A 509 -1.07 -17.90 -31.63
CA VAL A 509 -1.13 -16.44 -31.63
C VAL A 509 0.09 -15.93 -30.88
N SER A 510 1.08 -15.36 -31.59
CA SER A 510 2.17 -14.65 -30.95
C SER A 510 1.56 -13.41 -30.32
N THR A 511 1.19 -13.51 -29.05
CA THR A 511 0.96 -12.36 -28.20
C THR A 511 2.29 -11.63 -28.09
N ASN A 512 2.54 -10.69 -29.00
CA ASN A 512 3.58 -9.67 -28.86
C ASN A 512 3.18 -8.74 -27.70
N ILE A 513 2.99 -9.29 -26.49
CA ILE A 513 2.94 -8.50 -25.27
C ILE A 513 4.41 -8.27 -24.96
N ASN A 514 4.92 -7.10 -25.33
CA ASN A 514 6.24 -6.70 -24.92
C ASN A 514 6.27 -6.77 -23.38
N PRO A 515 7.14 -7.55 -22.73
CA PRO A 515 7.20 -7.60 -21.26
C PRO A 515 7.52 -6.23 -20.62
N LEU A 516 7.86 -5.22 -21.44
CA LEU A 516 8.09 -3.83 -21.08
C LEU A 516 6.85 -2.91 -21.26
N ASP A 517 5.73 -3.41 -21.81
CA ASP A 517 4.64 -2.56 -22.35
C ASP A 517 3.76 -1.83 -21.33
N SER A 518 3.92 -1.98 -20.00
CA SER A 518 2.98 -1.32 -19.05
C SER A 518 3.49 -1.19 -17.61
N PHE A 519 4.79 -0.99 -17.36
CA PHE A 519 5.25 -0.95 -15.96
C PHE A 519 6.15 0.24 -15.63
N PHE A 520 5.52 1.38 -15.34
CA PHE A 520 6.10 2.47 -14.55
C PHE A 520 5.47 2.45 -13.14
N PRO A 521 6.20 1.95 -12.13
CA PRO A 521 5.61 1.72 -10.80
C PRO A 521 5.08 2.97 -10.10
N PHE A 522 5.64 4.15 -10.36
CA PHE A 522 5.19 5.41 -9.74
C PHE A 522 4.39 6.26 -10.71
N ASP A 523 3.54 5.67 -11.54
CA ASP A 523 2.51 6.43 -12.27
C ASP A 523 1.43 6.97 -11.30
N PRO A 524 0.60 7.95 -11.74
CA PRO A 524 -0.24 8.76 -10.86
C PRO A 524 -1.03 7.95 -9.83
N TYR A 525 -1.05 8.49 -8.61
CA TYR A 525 -1.67 7.84 -7.47
C TYR A 525 -3.17 8.13 -7.45
N LEU A 526 -4.01 7.09 -7.55
CA LEU A 526 -5.45 7.24 -7.73
C LEU A 526 -6.22 7.37 -6.41
N LEU A 527 -5.69 6.87 -5.29
CA LEU A 527 -6.42 6.87 -4.03
C LEU A 527 -6.52 8.28 -3.44
N LYS A 528 -7.73 8.69 -3.06
CA LYS A 528 -8.03 10.07 -2.66
C LYS A 528 -7.44 10.46 -1.30
N ARG A 529 -7.63 9.66 -0.23
CA ARG A 529 -7.22 10.04 1.14
C ARG A 529 -5.72 9.94 1.32
N SER A 530 -5.14 8.81 0.93
CA SER A 530 -3.70 8.60 0.99
C SER A 530 -2.95 9.43 -0.05
N GLY A 531 -3.60 9.80 -1.17
CA GLY A 531 -3.02 10.64 -2.21
C GLY A 531 -2.64 12.04 -1.72
N GLN A 532 -3.40 12.62 -0.80
CA GLN A 532 -3.09 13.91 -0.17
C GLN A 532 -1.71 13.95 0.52
N LEU A 533 -1.20 12.78 0.97
CA LEU A 533 0.13 12.68 1.57
C LEU A 533 1.25 12.57 0.53
N ILE A 534 0.93 12.13 -0.69
CA ILE A 534 1.88 11.84 -1.77
C ILE A 534 1.98 13.02 -2.75
N GLU A 535 0.87 13.69 -3.04
CA GLU A 535 0.78 14.83 -3.96
C GLU A 535 1.89 15.89 -3.77
N PRO A 536 2.21 16.38 -2.55
CA PRO A 536 3.28 17.37 -2.38
C PRO A 536 4.69 16.83 -2.68
N LEU A 537 4.87 15.52 -2.63
CA LEU A 537 6.13 14.82 -2.87
C LEU A 537 6.29 14.36 -4.32
N TYR A 538 5.21 14.39 -5.09
CA TYR A 538 5.09 13.79 -6.40
C TYR A 538 5.23 14.83 -7.52
N GLN A 539 5.90 14.44 -8.59
CA GLN A 539 6.00 15.24 -9.81
C GLN A 539 4.95 14.75 -10.83
N VAL A 540 3.92 15.57 -11.01
CA VAL A 540 2.88 15.38 -12.01
C VAL A 540 3.46 15.66 -13.40
N TRP A 541 2.93 14.97 -14.42
CA TRP A 541 3.25 15.27 -15.80
C TRP A 541 2.58 16.58 -16.19
N GLU A 542 3.35 17.56 -16.67
CA GLU A 542 2.82 18.78 -17.27
C GLU A 542 2.89 18.63 -18.78
N GLU A 543 1.74 18.70 -19.46
CA GLU A 543 1.73 18.74 -20.91
C GLU A 543 2.56 19.93 -21.41
N PRO A 544 3.43 19.74 -22.42
CA PRO A 544 4.12 20.86 -23.02
C PRO A 544 3.09 21.78 -23.66
N SER A 545 2.92 22.99 -23.11
CA SER A 545 2.05 24.02 -23.65
C SER A 545 2.33 24.24 -25.14
N ASP A 546 1.29 24.17 -25.96
CA ASP A 546 1.32 24.30 -27.44
C ASP A 546 1.94 25.61 -27.97
N THR A 547 2.30 26.56 -27.11
CA THR A 547 3.10 27.74 -27.48
C THR A 547 4.53 27.40 -27.90
N ASP A 548 5.03 26.20 -27.61
CA ASP A 548 6.40 25.76 -27.92
C ASP A 548 6.50 24.79 -29.11
N VAL A 549 5.39 24.48 -29.80
CA VAL A 549 5.35 23.54 -30.93
C VAL A 549 4.58 24.13 -32.11
N LEU A 550 5.11 25.18 -32.72
CA LEU A 550 4.87 25.46 -34.14
C LEU A 550 6.14 25.97 -34.81
N PRO A 551 6.65 25.29 -35.86
CA PRO A 551 7.52 25.95 -36.81
C PRO A 551 6.67 26.92 -37.64
N ASN A 552 7.04 28.20 -37.57
CA ASN A 552 6.57 29.27 -38.45
C ASN A 552 6.34 28.79 -39.89
N LYS A 553 5.08 28.78 -40.34
CA LYS A 553 4.78 29.02 -41.75
C LYS A 553 4.34 30.48 -41.87
N LEU A 554 5.22 31.28 -42.47
CA LEU A 554 4.84 32.60 -42.97
C LEU A 554 3.70 32.46 -43.99
N ASP A 555 2.68 33.28 -43.77
CA ASP A 555 1.83 34.00 -44.73
C ASP A 555 1.53 33.38 -46.09
N GLN A 556 0.24 33.14 -46.32
CA GLN A 556 -0.42 33.70 -47.50
C GLN A 556 -1.84 34.15 -47.16
N GLN A 557 -1.98 35.48 -47.06
CA GLN A 557 -3.21 36.24 -47.23
C GLN A 557 -4.03 35.72 -48.42
N VAL A 558 -5.29 35.32 -48.22
CA VAL A 558 -6.46 35.80 -48.99
C VAL A 558 -7.72 35.47 -48.17
N ARG A 559 -8.38 36.49 -47.62
CA ARG A 559 -9.84 36.77 -47.74
C ARG A 559 -10.26 37.77 -46.68
N GLY A 560 -10.17 39.05 -47.07
CA GLY A 560 -11.08 40.07 -46.55
C GLY A 560 -12.39 40.05 -47.35
N CYS A 561 -13.45 40.48 -46.67
CA CYS A 561 -14.72 40.98 -47.19
C CYS A 561 -15.72 39.94 -47.77
N LEU A 562 -16.79 39.65 -47.03
CA LEU A 562 -18.08 40.38 -47.16
C LEU A 562 -19.12 39.85 -46.17
N VAL A 563 -19.89 40.80 -45.66
CA VAL A 563 -21.01 40.73 -44.72
C VAL A 563 -22.32 40.63 -45.53
N GLU A 564 -23.44 40.31 -44.85
CA GLU A 564 -24.87 40.27 -45.27
C GLU A 564 -25.37 38.93 -45.86
N SER A 565 -26.56 38.39 -45.57
CA SER A 565 -27.62 38.57 -44.56
C SER A 565 -28.76 37.60 -44.91
N SER A 566 -29.38 36.95 -43.91
CA SER A 566 -30.81 36.56 -43.80
C SER A 566 -31.52 35.75 -44.92
N HIS A 567 -32.04 34.55 -44.62
CA HIS A 567 -33.47 34.33 -44.29
C HIS A 567 -33.89 32.83 -44.14
N GLN A 568 -34.65 32.61 -43.06
CA GLN A 568 -35.89 31.81 -42.91
C GLN A 568 -35.92 30.28 -43.16
N GLN A 569 -36.21 29.56 -42.07
CA GLN A 569 -36.91 28.26 -42.03
C GLN A 569 -38.42 28.45 -42.40
N PRO A 570 -39.39 27.50 -42.23
CA PRO A 570 -39.32 26.11 -41.69
C PRO A 570 -40.36 25.08 -42.28
N VAL A 571 -40.42 23.89 -41.64
CA VAL A 571 -41.60 23.02 -41.35
C VAL A 571 -42.09 21.92 -42.34
N MET A 572 -42.15 20.70 -41.76
CA MET A 572 -43.07 19.54 -41.93
C MET A 572 -42.98 18.50 -43.07
N THR A 573 -42.70 17.27 -42.62
CA THR A 573 -43.06 15.90 -43.08
C THR A 573 -44.57 15.70 -43.36
N PRO A 574 -45.07 14.67 -44.10
CA PRO A 574 -44.71 13.24 -43.92
C PRO A 574 -44.84 12.25 -45.12
N ALA A 575 -44.43 11.00 -44.81
CA ALA A 575 -44.96 9.70 -45.27
C ALA A 575 -44.30 8.91 -46.43
N SER A 576 -43.86 7.70 -46.03
CA SER A 576 -43.87 6.39 -46.71
C SER A 576 -43.11 6.18 -48.03
N ALA A 577 -42.11 5.28 -48.03
CA ALA A 577 -42.28 3.87 -48.44
C ALA A 577 -40.92 3.16 -48.67
N HIS A 578 -40.80 1.98 -48.07
CA HIS A 578 -40.10 0.77 -48.52
C HIS A 578 -38.77 0.83 -49.30
N TYR A 579 -37.72 0.22 -48.72
CA TYR A 579 -37.08 -1.06 -49.16
C TYR A 579 -35.91 -1.38 -48.17
N ARG A 580 -36.06 -2.37 -47.26
CA ARG A 580 -35.34 -3.68 -47.24
C ARG A 580 -33.98 -3.65 -47.98
N SER A 581 -32.83 -3.96 -47.38
CA SER A 581 -32.42 -5.18 -46.63
C SER A 581 -31.12 -4.92 -45.82
N HIS A 582 -30.95 -5.32 -44.55
CA HIS A 582 -30.49 -6.65 -44.06
C HIS A 582 -29.10 -7.05 -44.65
N PHE A 583 -28.00 -7.38 -43.96
CA PHE A 583 -27.65 -8.00 -42.66
C PHE A 583 -26.24 -7.46 -42.24
N ARG A 584 -25.97 -7.10 -40.98
CA ARG A 584 -25.49 -7.91 -39.84
C ARG A 584 -24.11 -8.59 -40.02
N TYR A 585 -23.23 -8.22 -39.08
CA TYR A 585 -22.16 -8.98 -38.42
C TYR A 585 -21.22 -9.82 -39.28
N TYR A 586 -19.93 -9.48 -39.22
CA TYR A 586 -19.00 -10.19 -38.34
C TYR A 586 -18.07 -9.20 -37.66
#